data_AF-A0ABD5UPW9-F1
#
_entry.id   AF-A0ABD5UPW9-F1
#
_cell.length_a   1.000
_cell.length_b   1.000
_cell.length_c   1.000
_cell.angle_alpha   90.00
_cell.angle_beta   90.00
_cell.angle_gamma   90.00
#
_symmetry.space_group_name_H-M   'P 1'
#
loop_
_entity.id
_entity.type
_entity.pdbx_description
1 polymer ?
#
loop_
_entity_poly.entity_id
_entity_poly.type
_entity_poly.pdbx_seq_one_letter_code
_entity_poly.pdbx_strand_id
1 'polypeptide(L)'
;MSPEERQPRGAPSRGQTSRIGSIRPLSVLLAAIVTLTQVPVASAHGTTGSGGLSQGHGVIIAFVGAVILGGFILLKRTDRITETTALYGVFAGIAITALGAVLFEGLSPDPTYTASSMPFPRAWYQPLALLSGLGIMVASFVVGWLRWPSRPRYTFLGILMGLWISYPYLLPGLASDTHPLGYAIVLGTPILVGYVVWKDAGSVIRAVMRDPVARRFGIGVGVVLALFFVSITGYLSFFPEEGFPEEVTVVVLPAIYQLVSWPTLEIAIPHLPFIHIPFFLALSPGQVIVVGMLSALIGLNAALIARHWRVEERAGMTEGTAGSAAIVGTCTCGCCGPLVAKIAVLAAGPSIAAPLYWVFVDSASPLSAVFIVGSFVLFTGSLIYSVQAARQPDQSAAIIPAD
;
A
#
# COMPACT_ATOMS: atom_id res chain seq x y z
N MET A 1 -30.53 17.43 -74.92
CA MET A 1 -30.98 16.02 -75.06
C MET A 1 -30.36 15.23 -73.92
N SER A 2 -31.16 14.82 -72.94
CA SER A 2 -30.89 13.57 -72.18
C SER A 2 -31.19 12.36 -73.08
N PRO A 3 -30.79 11.14 -72.70
CA PRO A 3 -31.58 10.32 -71.75
C PRO A 3 -30.69 9.71 -70.64
N GLU A 4 -31.10 9.73 -69.37
CA GLU A 4 -32.05 8.82 -68.66
C GLU A 4 -31.43 7.46 -68.23
N GLU A 5 -31.23 7.39 -66.91
CA GLU A 5 -31.34 6.26 -65.96
C GLU A 5 -30.87 4.83 -66.30
N ARG A 6 -30.01 4.30 -65.41
CA ARG A 6 -30.34 3.16 -64.54
C ARG A 6 -29.40 3.05 -63.33
N GLN A 7 -29.94 3.30 -62.14
CA GLN A 7 -29.48 2.67 -60.90
C GLN A 7 -29.87 1.18 -60.90
N PRO A 8 -29.09 0.33 -60.22
CA PRO A 8 -29.68 -0.26 -59.02
C PRO A 8 -28.73 -0.29 -57.81
N ARG A 9 -29.32 0.13 -56.67
CA ARG A 9 -29.10 -0.30 -55.29
C ARG A 9 -27.90 -1.21 -54.98
N GLY A 10 -26.99 -0.68 -54.17
CA GLY A 10 -26.05 -1.47 -53.38
C GLY A 10 -25.49 -0.64 -52.22
N ALA A 11 -26.19 -0.60 -51.10
CA ALA A 11 -25.66 -0.19 -49.80
C ALA A 11 -26.33 -1.06 -48.72
N PRO A 12 -25.76 -1.29 -47.51
CA PRO A 12 -24.41 -0.96 -47.04
C PRO A 12 -23.72 -2.13 -46.27
N SER A 13 -22.44 -2.41 -46.48
CA SER A 13 -21.64 -3.14 -45.46
C SER A 13 -21.06 -2.13 -44.47
N ARG A 14 -21.92 -1.60 -43.59
CA ARG A 14 -21.48 -0.93 -42.36
C ARG A 14 -20.78 -1.97 -41.50
N GLY A 15 -19.45 -1.95 -41.53
CA GLY A 15 -18.60 -2.63 -40.57
C GLY A 15 -19.04 -2.23 -39.17
N GLN A 16 -19.62 -3.22 -38.49
CA GLN A 16 -20.08 -3.15 -37.12
C GLN A 16 -18.84 -3.05 -36.22
N THR A 17 -18.37 -1.85 -35.97
CA THR A 17 -17.42 -1.59 -34.89
C THR A 17 -18.15 -1.91 -33.59
N SER A 18 -17.84 -3.05 -32.99
CA SER A 18 -18.33 -3.38 -31.65
C SER A 18 -17.82 -2.29 -30.71
N ARG A 19 -18.68 -1.34 -30.36
CA ARG A 19 -18.51 -0.48 -29.19
C ARG A 19 -18.49 -1.40 -27.97
N ILE A 20 -17.31 -1.88 -27.61
CA ILE A 20 -17.05 -2.42 -26.29
C ILE A 20 -17.27 -1.23 -25.35
N GLY A 21 -18.40 -1.26 -24.64
CA GLY A 21 -18.79 -0.20 -23.73
C GLY A 21 -17.65 0.05 -22.75
N SER A 22 -17.28 1.32 -22.59
CA SER A 22 -16.42 1.78 -21.50
C SER A 22 -17.16 1.53 -20.18
N ILE A 23 -17.07 0.31 -19.65
CA ILE A 23 -17.55 -0.02 -18.32
C ILE A 23 -16.67 0.79 -17.37
N ARG A 24 -17.25 1.82 -16.74
CA ARG A 24 -16.52 2.63 -15.77
C ARG A 24 -16.07 1.70 -14.64
N PRO A 25 -14.84 1.79 -14.14
CA PRO A 25 -14.36 0.92 -13.05
C PRO A 25 -15.23 1.05 -11.80
N LEU A 26 -15.86 2.21 -11.60
CA LEU A 26 -16.87 2.44 -10.56
C LEU A 26 -18.11 1.54 -10.74
N SER A 27 -18.53 1.29 -11.99
CA SER A 27 -19.64 0.40 -12.34
C SER A 27 -19.29 -1.06 -12.12
N VAL A 28 -18.04 -1.47 -12.36
CA VAL A 28 -17.57 -2.83 -12.04
C VAL A 28 -17.49 -3.02 -10.53
N LEU A 29 -16.99 -2.03 -9.79
CA LEU A 29 -16.96 -2.06 -8.33
C LEU A 29 -18.38 -2.12 -7.74
N LEU A 30 -19.30 -1.27 -8.23
CA LEU A 30 -20.70 -1.31 -7.82
C LEU A 30 -21.39 -2.61 -8.23
N ALA A 31 -21.13 -3.13 -9.41
CA ALA A 31 -21.69 -4.42 -9.86
C ALA A 31 -21.13 -5.59 -9.03
N ALA A 32 -19.85 -5.56 -8.64
CA ALA A 32 -19.25 -6.53 -7.74
C ALA A 32 -19.88 -6.45 -6.34
N ILE A 33 -20.10 -5.25 -5.81
CA ILE A 33 -20.80 -5.05 -4.54
C ILE A 33 -22.24 -5.56 -4.62
N VAL A 34 -22.98 -5.22 -5.68
CA VAL A 34 -24.38 -5.65 -5.87
C VAL A 34 -24.47 -7.16 -6.11
N THR A 35 -23.55 -7.78 -6.84
CA THR A 35 -23.56 -9.25 -7.02
C THR A 35 -23.21 -9.98 -5.73
N LEU A 36 -22.36 -9.42 -4.87
CA LEU A 36 -22.19 -9.92 -3.49
C LEU A 36 -23.50 -9.87 -2.68
N THR A 37 -24.41 -8.92 -2.95
CA THR A 37 -25.71 -8.80 -2.26
C THR A 37 -26.80 -9.76 -2.76
N GLN A 38 -26.57 -10.48 -3.87
CA GLN A 38 -27.59 -11.36 -4.48
C GLN A 38 -27.39 -12.84 -4.12
N VAL A 39 -26.46 -13.18 -3.22
CA VAL A 39 -26.31 -14.55 -2.71
C VAL A 39 -27.45 -14.81 -1.69
N PRO A 40 -28.37 -15.75 -1.94
CA PRO A 40 -29.51 -15.96 -1.07
C PRO A 40 -29.08 -16.55 0.28
N VAL A 41 -29.43 -15.89 1.38
CA VAL A 41 -29.31 -16.42 2.74
C VAL A 41 -30.49 -17.36 3.00
N ALA A 42 -30.31 -18.64 2.70
CA ALA A 42 -31.20 -19.68 3.20
C ALA A 42 -30.85 -19.96 4.67
N SER A 43 -31.61 -19.34 5.59
CA SER A 43 -31.53 -19.61 7.02
C SER A 43 -32.48 -20.74 7.38
N ALA A 44 -31.95 -21.83 7.92
CA ALA A 44 -32.72 -22.85 8.63
C ALA A 44 -31.81 -23.55 9.65
N HIS A 45 -31.66 -22.91 10.82
CA HIS A 45 -31.06 -23.41 12.06
C HIS A 45 -29.61 -23.94 12.01
N GLY A 46 -28.68 -23.15 12.57
CA GLY A 46 -27.41 -23.65 13.08
C GLY A 46 -26.22 -22.75 12.80
N THR A 47 -25.62 -22.25 13.89
CA THR A 47 -24.30 -21.60 13.98
C THR A 47 -24.16 -20.18 13.42
N THR A 48 -23.90 -19.26 14.33
CA THR A 48 -23.29 -17.94 14.10
C THR A 48 -21.91 -18.13 13.48
N GLY A 49 -21.86 -18.21 12.16
CA GLY A 49 -20.62 -18.23 11.38
C GLY A 49 -20.86 -17.44 10.10
N SER A 50 -20.00 -16.44 9.87
CA SER A 50 -19.86 -15.66 8.63
C SER A 50 -20.59 -16.27 7.43
N GLY A 51 -21.73 -15.70 7.01
CA GLY A 51 -22.70 -16.31 6.07
C GLY A 51 -22.12 -17.05 4.85
N GLY A 52 -21.71 -18.31 5.04
CA GLY A 52 -21.02 -19.15 4.06
C GLY A 52 -19.60 -18.72 3.65
N LEU A 53 -19.10 -17.58 4.13
CA LEU A 53 -17.78 -17.05 3.77
C LEU A 53 -16.70 -17.64 4.68
N SER A 54 -15.63 -18.14 4.06
CA SER A 54 -14.46 -18.72 4.74
C SER A 54 -13.17 -18.05 4.28
N GLN A 55 -12.08 -18.16 5.06
CA GLN A 55 -10.75 -17.67 4.69
C GLN A 55 -10.30 -18.09 3.27
N GLY A 56 -10.73 -19.28 2.80
CA GLY A 56 -10.42 -19.78 1.46
C GLY A 56 -10.98 -18.89 0.34
N HIS A 57 -12.12 -18.24 0.56
CA HIS A 57 -12.69 -17.28 -0.39
C HIS A 57 -11.80 -16.06 -0.55
N GLY A 58 -11.24 -15.55 0.56
CA GLY A 58 -10.26 -14.46 0.53
C GLY A 58 -9.02 -14.82 -0.29
N VAL A 59 -8.46 -16.03 -0.10
CA VAL A 59 -7.33 -16.53 -0.89
C VAL A 59 -7.67 -16.63 -2.38
N ILE A 60 -8.83 -17.20 -2.73
CA ILE A 60 -9.26 -17.33 -4.13
C ILE A 60 -9.40 -15.95 -4.78
N ILE A 61 -10.06 -15.01 -4.11
CA ILE A 61 -10.21 -13.63 -4.62
C ILE A 61 -8.83 -12.98 -4.78
N ALA A 62 -7.93 -13.13 -3.80
CA ALA A 62 -6.59 -12.57 -3.86
C ALA A 62 -5.80 -13.12 -5.06
N PHE A 63 -5.89 -14.43 -5.28
CA PHE A 63 -5.27 -15.13 -6.39
C PHE A 63 -5.85 -14.70 -7.75
N VAL A 64 -7.18 -14.58 -7.87
CA VAL A 64 -7.83 -14.05 -9.07
C VAL A 64 -7.34 -12.64 -9.38
N GLY A 65 -7.25 -11.77 -8.38
CA GLY A 65 -6.68 -10.43 -8.54
C GLY A 65 -5.23 -10.45 -9.05
N ALA A 66 -4.41 -11.35 -8.52
CA ALA A 66 -3.01 -11.50 -8.91
C ALA A 66 -2.88 -12.04 -10.35
N VAL A 67 -3.73 -12.98 -10.76
CA VAL A 67 -3.79 -13.49 -12.13
C VAL A 67 -4.25 -12.41 -13.10
N ILE A 68 -5.26 -11.60 -12.75
CA ILE A 68 -5.70 -10.45 -13.56
C ILE A 68 -4.53 -9.47 -13.73
N LEU A 69 -3.88 -9.09 -12.64
CA LEU A 69 -2.73 -8.19 -12.65
C LEU A 69 -1.61 -8.72 -13.56
N GLY A 70 -1.19 -9.96 -13.35
CA GLY A 70 -0.14 -10.61 -14.15
C GLY A 70 -0.53 -10.76 -15.62
N GLY A 71 -1.78 -11.10 -15.91
CA GLY A 71 -2.33 -11.22 -17.26
C GLY A 71 -2.29 -9.91 -18.02
N PHE A 72 -2.72 -8.80 -17.42
CA PHE A 72 -2.66 -7.47 -18.06
C PHE A 72 -1.21 -6.98 -18.24
N ILE A 73 -0.30 -7.29 -17.32
CA ILE A 73 1.14 -7.03 -17.50
C ILE A 73 1.69 -7.81 -18.71
N LEU A 74 1.35 -9.10 -18.82
CA LEU A 74 1.81 -9.95 -19.91
C LEU A 74 1.22 -9.53 -21.26
N LEU A 75 -0.07 -9.18 -21.30
CA LEU A 75 -0.72 -8.66 -22.50
C LEU A 75 -0.10 -7.34 -22.96
N LYS A 76 0.26 -6.46 -22.01
CA LYS A 76 1.03 -5.24 -22.32
C LYS A 76 2.41 -5.57 -22.88
N ARG A 77 3.13 -6.50 -22.27
CA ARG A 77 4.47 -6.92 -22.72
C ARG A 77 4.48 -7.61 -24.09
N THR A 78 3.33 -8.14 -24.52
CA THR A 78 3.17 -8.80 -25.82
C THR A 78 2.51 -7.88 -26.85
N ASP A 79 2.40 -6.58 -26.56
CA ASP A 79 1.79 -5.54 -27.41
C ASP A 79 0.37 -5.86 -27.89
N ARG A 80 -0.37 -6.70 -27.12
CA ARG A 80 -1.73 -7.13 -27.48
C ARG A 80 -2.82 -6.16 -27.02
N ILE A 81 -2.50 -5.25 -26.10
CA ILE A 81 -3.42 -4.27 -25.53
C ILE A 81 -2.76 -2.90 -25.43
N THR A 82 -3.58 -1.85 -25.42
CA THR A 82 -3.09 -0.48 -25.20
C THR A 82 -2.65 -0.26 -23.75
N GLU A 83 -1.74 0.70 -23.55
CA GLU A 83 -1.15 1.04 -22.25
C GLU A 83 -2.23 1.47 -21.24
N THR A 84 -3.25 2.20 -21.71
CA THR A 84 -4.38 2.61 -20.87
C THR A 84 -5.18 1.42 -20.38
N THR A 85 -5.42 0.44 -21.26
CA THR A 85 -6.18 -0.76 -20.91
C THR A 85 -5.38 -1.63 -19.94
N ALA A 86 -4.07 -1.74 -20.15
CA ALA A 86 -3.16 -2.41 -19.22
C ALA A 86 -3.19 -1.78 -17.84
N LEU A 87 -3.13 -0.44 -17.73
CA LEU A 87 -3.16 0.27 -16.46
C LEU A 87 -4.48 0.09 -15.69
N TYR A 88 -5.63 0.13 -16.38
CA TYR A 88 -6.91 -0.15 -15.73
C TYR A 88 -7.03 -1.60 -15.27
N GLY A 89 -6.55 -2.55 -16.07
CA GLY A 89 -6.53 -3.96 -15.71
C GLY A 89 -5.61 -4.26 -14.52
N VAL A 90 -4.41 -3.67 -14.50
CA VAL A 90 -3.50 -3.75 -13.35
C VAL A 90 -4.13 -3.14 -12.11
N PHE A 91 -4.74 -1.96 -12.22
CA PHE A 91 -5.44 -1.33 -11.09
C PHE A 91 -6.56 -2.21 -10.53
N ALA A 92 -7.38 -2.79 -11.41
CA ALA A 92 -8.43 -3.72 -11.01
C ALA A 92 -7.84 -4.96 -10.31
N GLY A 93 -6.75 -5.51 -10.84
CA GLY A 93 -6.02 -6.61 -10.21
C GLY A 93 -5.53 -6.26 -8.80
N ILE A 94 -4.89 -5.10 -8.61
CA ILE A 94 -4.44 -4.61 -7.29
C ILE A 94 -5.64 -4.50 -6.33
N ALA A 95 -6.74 -3.89 -6.75
CA ALA A 95 -7.92 -3.70 -5.91
C ALA A 95 -8.56 -5.03 -5.50
N ILE A 96 -8.69 -5.98 -6.43
CA ILE A 96 -9.23 -7.32 -6.15
C ILE A 96 -8.29 -8.09 -5.22
N THR A 97 -6.96 -8.01 -5.44
CA THR A 97 -5.98 -8.65 -4.56
C THR A 97 -6.04 -8.08 -3.14
N ALA A 98 -6.10 -6.76 -3.00
CA ALA A 98 -6.22 -6.10 -1.71
C ALA A 98 -7.52 -6.49 -0.99
N LEU A 99 -8.65 -6.54 -1.70
CA LEU A 99 -9.92 -7.01 -1.16
C LEU A 99 -9.84 -8.46 -0.68
N GLY A 100 -9.28 -9.36 -1.49
CA GLY A 100 -9.09 -10.76 -1.13
C GLY A 100 -8.19 -10.93 0.09
N ALA A 101 -7.13 -10.13 0.20
CA ALA A 101 -6.23 -10.13 1.36
C ALA A 101 -6.91 -9.62 2.64
N VAL A 102 -7.71 -8.56 2.56
CA VAL A 102 -8.52 -8.07 3.70
C VAL A 102 -9.55 -9.10 4.14
N LEU A 103 -10.24 -9.73 3.18
CA LEU A 103 -11.19 -10.81 3.46
C LEU A 103 -10.49 -12.02 4.09
N PHE A 104 -9.32 -12.40 3.58
CA PHE A 104 -8.53 -13.47 4.16
C PHE A 104 -8.14 -13.15 5.61
N GLU A 105 -7.61 -11.95 5.87
CA GLU A 105 -7.20 -11.53 7.21
C GLU A 105 -8.35 -11.56 8.22
N GLY A 106 -9.48 -10.94 7.88
CA GLY A 106 -10.61 -10.81 8.80
C GLY A 106 -11.45 -12.08 8.96
N LEU A 107 -11.35 -13.04 8.03
CA LEU A 107 -11.98 -14.36 8.17
C LEU A 107 -11.01 -15.43 8.73
N SER A 108 -9.72 -15.11 8.85
CA SER A 108 -8.73 -16.01 9.42
C SER A 108 -8.77 -15.89 10.95
N PRO A 109 -8.81 -17.02 11.69
CA PRO A 109 -8.77 -16.98 13.14
C PRO A 109 -7.48 -16.32 13.62
N ASP A 110 -7.60 -15.50 14.67
CA ASP A 110 -6.42 -14.87 15.25
C ASP A 110 -5.55 -15.93 15.92
N PRO A 111 -4.25 -15.98 15.56
CA PRO A 111 -3.39 -16.99 16.10
C PRO A 111 -3.09 -16.66 17.57
N THR A 112 -3.42 -17.58 18.46
CA THR A 112 -3.16 -17.44 19.90
C THR A 112 -1.72 -17.84 20.19
N TYR A 113 -0.86 -16.84 20.37
CA TYR A 113 0.54 -17.06 20.71
C TYR A 113 0.82 -16.66 22.15
N THR A 114 1.45 -17.57 22.91
CA THR A 114 1.87 -17.32 24.29
C THR A 114 3.25 -16.65 24.32
N ALA A 115 3.59 -15.95 25.40
CA ALA A 115 4.90 -15.29 25.56
C ALA A 115 6.10 -16.26 25.40
N SER A 116 5.90 -17.58 25.61
CA SER A 116 6.91 -18.61 25.38
C SER A 116 7.24 -18.86 23.90
N SER A 117 6.48 -18.28 22.96
CA SER A 117 6.71 -18.37 21.51
C SER A 117 7.45 -17.18 20.92
N MET A 118 7.92 -16.25 21.78
CA MET A 118 8.77 -15.14 21.33
C MET A 118 10.11 -15.67 20.81
N PRO A 119 10.57 -15.22 19.63
CA PRO A 119 11.81 -15.72 19.04
C PRO A 119 13.07 -15.29 19.80
N PHE A 120 13.01 -14.20 20.57
CA PHE A 120 14.09 -13.75 21.43
C PHE A 120 13.54 -13.02 22.67
N PRO A 121 14.27 -13.03 23.80
CA PRO A 121 13.86 -12.31 25.00
C PRO A 121 13.74 -10.80 24.78
N ARG A 122 12.72 -10.15 25.36
CA ARG A 122 12.52 -8.68 25.31
C ARG A 122 13.71 -7.86 25.81
N ALA A 123 14.57 -8.43 26.64
CA ALA A 123 15.83 -7.81 27.07
C ALA A 123 16.73 -7.42 25.89
N TRP A 124 16.61 -8.09 24.74
CA TRP A 124 17.34 -7.76 23.51
C TRP A 124 16.73 -6.60 22.71
N TYR A 125 15.50 -6.18 22.99
CA TYR A 125 14.85 -5.14 22.20
C TYR A 125 15.59 -3.81 22.34
N GLN A 126 15.93 -3.43 23.58
CA GLN A 126 16.65 -2.20 23.87
C GLN A 126 18.03 -2.12 23.19
N PRO A 127 18.95 -3.10 23.36
CA PRO A 127 20.25 -3.03 22.70
C PRO A 127 20.11 -3.06 21.17
N LEU A 128 19.19 -3.85 20.62
CA LEU A 128 18.98 -3.89 19.16
C LEU A 128 18.43 -2.57 18.62
N ALA A 129 17.47 -1.94 19.28
CA ALA A 129 16.91 -0.65 18.88
C ALA A 129 17.95 0.48 18.94
N LEU A 130 18.75 0.52 20.01
CA LEU A 130 19.79 1.53 20.17
C LEU A 130 20.93 1.32 19.17
N LEU A 131 21.40 0.08 18.98
CA LEU A 131 22.46 -0.23 18.01
C LEU A 131 22.02 0.04 16.58
N SER A 132 20.82 -0.40 16.19
CA SER A 132 20.29 -0.18 14.85
C SER A 132 20.02 1.29 14.58
N GLY A 133 19.34 2.00 15.49
CA GLY A 133 19.05 3.42 15.30
C GLY A 133 20.33 4.28 15.29
N LEU A 134 21.27 4.07 16.22
CA LEU A 134 22.55 4.79 16.23
C LEU A 134 23.41 4.43 15.02
N GLY A 135 23.43 3.15 14.62
CA GLY A 135 24.09 2.70 13.40
C GLY A 135 23.54 3.41 12.16
N ILE A 136 22.22 3.54 12.04
CA ILE A 136 21.56 4.26 10.94
C ILE A 136 21.91 5.76 10.99
N MET A 137 21.91 6.39 12.16
CA MET A 137 22.29 7.81 12.30
C MET A 137 23.73 8.04 11.83
N VAL A 138 24.68 7.25 12.33
CA VAL A 138 26.11 7.37 11.99
C VAL A 138 26.35 7.05 10.52
N ALA A 139 25.77 5.96 10.00
CA ALA A 139 25.90 5.60 8.60
C ALA A 139 25.31 6.68 7.68
N SER A 140 24.15 7.23 8.02
CA SER A 140 23.52 8.31 7.24
C SER A 140 24.33 9.60 7.27
N PHE A 141 24.97 9.91 8.40
CA PHE A 141 25.90 11.02 8.51
C PHE A 141 27.13 10.82 7.64
N VAL A 142 27.82 9.68 7.78
CA VAL A 142 29.03 9.37 7.01
C VAL A 142 28.74 9.30 5.51
N VAL A 143 27.73 8.55 5.10
CA VAL A 143 27.36 8.42 3.68
C VAL A 143 26.87 9.73 3.11
N GLY A 144 26.04 10.47 3.85
CA GLY A 144 25.55 11.77 3.39
C GLY A 144 26.67 12.80 3.25
N TRP A 145 27.63 12.80 4.18
CA TRP A 145 28.81 13.67 4.11
C TRP A 145 29.73 13.31 2.94
N LEU A 146 30.03 12.02 2.74
CA LEU A 146 30.96 11.57 1.71
C LEU A 146 30.36 11.59 0.30
N ARG A 147 29.10 11.15 0.15
CA ARG A 147 28.46 10.95 -1.15
C ARG A 147 27.61 12.13 -1.59
N TRP A 148 27.02 12.88 -0.66
CA TRP A 148 26.09 13.97 -0.96
C TRP A 148 26.32 15.24 -0.11
N PRO A 149 27.54 15.81 -0.10
CA PRO A 149 27.86 16.98 0.74
C PRO A 149 26.98 18.22 0.43
N SER A 150 26.50 18.35 -0.81
CA SER A 150 25.60 19.43 -1.24
C SER A 150 24.12 19.18 -0.96
N ARG A 151 23.75 18.01 -0.42
CA ARG A 151 22.35 17.61 -0.15
C ARG A 151 22.19 17.10 1.29
N PRO A 152 22.35 17.97 2.31
CA PRO A 152 22.28 17.58 3.72
C PRO A 152 20.92 17.00 4.13
N ARG A 153 19.86 17.26 3.36
CA ARG A 153 18.51 16.71 3.58
C ARG A 153 18.47 15.18 3.68
N TYR A 154 19.35 14.45 3.00
CA TYR A 154 19.40 12.98 3.09
C TYR A 154 20.01 12.53 4.42
N THR A 155 21.05 13.25 4.90
CA THR A 155 21.64 13.02 6.23
C THR A 155 20.60 13.27 7.32
N PHE A 156 19.89 14.39 7.27
CA PHE A 156 18.84 14.70 8.24
C PHE A 156 17.72 13.66 8.23
N LEU A 157 17.32 13.17 7.05
CA LEU A 157 16.31 12.12 6.95
C LEU A 157 16.79 10.85 7.66
N GLY A 158 18.01 10.41 7.39
CA GLY A 158 18.59 9.23 8.04
C GLY A 158 18.78 9.39 9.55
N ILE A 159 19.16 10.58 10.02
CA ILE A 159 19.23 10.89 11.46
C ILE A 159 17.85 10.79 12.11
N LEU A 160 16.82 11.39 11.49
CA LEU A 160 15.45 11.32 11.98
C LEU A 160 14.92 9.89 12.04
N MET A 161 15.25 9.06 11.03
CA MET A 161 14.91 7.65 10.96
C MET A 161 15.59 6.82 12.05
N GLY A 162 16.87 7.08 12.34
CA GLY A 162 17.55 6.44 13.45
C GLY A 162 17.00 6.88 14.82
N LEU A 163 16.63 8.16 14.97
CA LEU A 163 15.95 8.65 16.16
C LEU A 163 14.59 8.01 16.36
N TRP A 164 13.81 7.80 15.30
CA TRP A 164 12.53 7.08 15.38
C TRP A 164 12.68 5.69 16.01
N ILE A 165 13.73 4.96 15.64
CA ILE A 165 13.99 3.60 16.14
C ILE A 165 14.50 3.64 17.59
N SER A 166 15.42 4.55 17.91
CA SER A 166 16.03 4.62 19.24
C SER A 166 15.19 5.32 20.30
N TYR A 167 14.27 6.21 19.90
CA TYR A 167 13.53 7.10 20.81
C TYR A 167 12.87 6.41 22.02
N PRO A 168 12.09 5.31 21.86
CA PRO A 168 11.41 4.66 22.99
C PRO A 168 12.37 4.14 24.06
N TYR A 169 13.63 3.92 23.68
CA TYR A 169 14.67 3.36 24.56
C TYR A 169 15.63 4.44 25.09
N LEU A 170 15.64 5.63 24.50
CA LEU A 170 16.39 6.79 25.02
C LEU A 170 15.63 7.47 26.16
N LEU A 171 14.30 7.48 26.09
CA LEU A 171 13.41 8.00 27.14
C LEU A 171 12.47 6.87 27.58
N PRO A 172 12.92 5.92 28.41
CA PRO A 172 12.08 4.80 28.81
C PRO A 172 10.96 5.20 29.77
N GLY A 173 9.85 4.48 29.72
CA GLY A 173 8.73 4.60 30.67
C GLY A 173 7.53 5.39 30.12
N LEU A 174 6.48 5.52 30.94
CA LEU A 174 5.20 6.13 30.57
C LEU A 174 5.31 7.60 30.10
N ALA A 175 6.38 8.29 30.52
CA ALA A 175 6.68 9.63 30.05
C ALA A 175 7.02 9.67 28.55
N SER A 176 7.55 8.58 27.97
CA SER A 176 7.86 8.46 26.54
C SER A 176 6.66 8.75 25.65
N ASP A 177 5.50 8.21 26.03
CA ASP A 177 4.31 8.18 25.16
C ASP A 177 3.63 9.55 25.06
N THR A 178 4.01 10.52 25.89
CA THR A 178 3.45 11.88 25.89
C THR A 178 4.52 12.95 25.70
N HIS A 179 5.79 12.56 25.55
CA HIS A 179 6.88 13.51 25.48
C HIS A 179 6.91 14.23 24.12
N PRO A 180 7.11 15.57 24.09
CA PRO A 180 7.02 16.38 22.87
C PRO A 180 8.02 15.97 21.79
N LEU A 181 9.17 15.40 22.17
CA LEU A 181 10.16 14.89 21.22
C LEU A 181 9.59 13.75 20.34
N GLY A 182 8.79 12.85 20.90
CA GLY A 182 8.16 11.78 20.12
C GLY A 182 7.21 12.34 19.07
N TYR A 183 6.36 13.30 19.45
CA TYR A 183 5.50 14.00 18.49
C TYR A 183 6.30 14.76 17.43
N ALA A 184 7.41 15.41 17.81
CA ALA A 184 8.28 16.11 16.87
C ALA A 184 8.93 15.17 15.86
N ILE A 185 9.32 13.95 16.28
CA ILE A 185 9.85 12.92 15.38
C ILE A 185 8.76 12.44 14.41
N VAL A 186 7.57 12.12 14.94
CA VAL A 186 6.45 11.62 14.14
C VAL A 186 5.98 12.65 13.11
N LEU A 187 5.78 13.90 13.53
CA LEU A 187 5.33 14.99 12.66
C LEU A 187 6.44 15.53 11.75
N GLY A 188 7.69 15.51 12.22
CA GLY A 188 8.85 15.95 11.44
C GLY A 188 9.12 15.04 10.24
N THR A 189 8.77 13.75 10.34
CA THR A 189 9.00 12.77 9.27
C THR A 189 8.26 13.08 7.97
N PRO A 190 6.92 13.24 7.94
CA PRO A 190 6.22 13.59 6.71
C PRO A 190 6.64 14.96 6.17
N ILE A 191 7.01 15.91 7.04
CA ILE A 191 7.51 17.22 6.62
C ILE A 191 8.85 17.07 5.88
N LEU A 192 9.79 16.31 6.45
CA LEU A 192 11.11 16.12 5.87
C LEU A 192 11.07 15.26 4.60
N VAL A 193 10.29 14.18 4.60
CA VAL A 193 10.03 13.36 3.41
C VAL A 193 9.40 14.22 2.31
N GLY A 194 8.34 14.98 2.64
CA GLY A 194 7.68 15.89 1.71
C GLY A 194 8.64 16.95 1.15
N TYR A 195 9.49 17.53 2.00
CA TYR A 195 10.53 18.49 1.59
C TYR A 195 11.55 17.86 0.63
N VAL A 196 12.04 16.65 0.93
CA VAL A 196 12.97 15.91 0.08
C VAL A 196 12.34 15.64 -1.29
N VAL A 197 11.12 15.08 -1.30
CA VAL A 197 10.37 14.77 -2.53
C VAL A 197 10.09 16.04 -3.33
N TRP A 198 9.67 17.13 -2.68
CA TRP A 198 9.40 18.40 -3.34
C TRP A 198 10.66 18.99 -3.99
N LYS A 199 11.79 18.99 -3.28
CA LYS A 199 13.03 19.61 -3.75
C LYS A 199 13.69 18.81 -4.88
N ASP A 200 13.67 17.48 -4.79
CA ASP A 200 14.37 16.62 -5.75
C ASP A 200 13.50 16.14 -6.91
N ALA A 201 12.25 15.77 -6.62
CA ALA A 201 11.35 15.14 -7.57
C ALA A 201 10.16 16.04 -7.96
N GLY A 202 9.96 17.19 -7.32
CA GLY A 202 8.75 17.99 -7.43
C GLY A 202 8.37 18.43 -8.85
N SER A 203 9.35 18.82 -9.69
CA SER A 203 9.07 19.22 -11.07
C SER A 203 8.58 18.07 -11.94
N VAL A 204 9.19 16.89 -11.79
CA VAL A 204 8.84 15.68 -12.56
C VAL A 204 7.52 15.10 -12.07
N ILE A 205 7.30 15.05 -10.75
CA ILE A 205 6.01 14.66 -10.17
C ILE A 205 4.90 15.58 -10.68
N ARG A 206 5.13 16.90 -10.72
CA ARG A 206 4.12 17.83 -11.26
C ARG A 206 3.83 17.59 -12.73
N ALA A 207 4.84 17.24 -13.53
CA ALA A 207 4.65 16.86 -14.93
C ALA A 207 3.85 15.55 -15.06
N VAL A 208 4.17 14.52 -14.26
CA VAL A 208 3.44 13.25 -14.21
C VAL A 208 1.99 13.46 -13.78
N MET A 209 1.74 14.31 -12.79
CA MET A 209 0.39 14.59 -12.28
C MET A 209 -0.47 15.41 -13.24
N ARG A 210 0.11 15.98 -14.31
CA ARG A 210 -0.66 16.59 -15.42
C ARG A 210 -1.27 15.53 -16.34
N ASP A 211 -0.70 14.32 -16.37
CA ASP A 211 -1.27 13.20 -17.08
C ASP A 211 -2.49 12.65 -16.30
N PRO A 212 -3.72 12.75 -16.84
CA PRO A 212 -4.92 12.32 -16.12
C PRO A 212 -4.97 10.81 -15.87
N VAL A 213 -4.37 9.98 -16.73
CA VAL A 213 -4.38 8.53 -16.57
C VAL A 213 -3.40 8.12 -15.49
N ALA A 214 -2.15 8.62 -15.57
CA ALA A 214 -1.13 8.33 -14.56
C ALA A 214 -1.52 8.85 -13.18
N ARG A 215 -2.11 10.06 -13.12
CA ARG A 215 -2.65 10.64 -11.88
C ARG A 215 -3.75 9.78 -11.28
N ARG A 216 -4.75 9.36 -12.08
CA ARG A 216 -5.86 8.54 -11.59
C ARG A 216 -5.37 7.17 -11.12
N PHE A 217 -4.43 6.57 -11.84
CA PHE A 217 -3.80 5.31 -11.45
C PHE A 217 -3.07 5.45 -10.11
N GLY A 218 -2.19 6.44 -9.97
CA GLY A 218 -1.44 6.66 -8.73
C GLY A 218 -2.32 7.00 -7.52
N ILE A 219 -3.31 7.89 -7.69
CA ILE A 219 -4.30 8.20 -6.64
C ILE A 219 -5.10 6.94 -6.29
N GLY A 220 -5.56 6.19 -7.29
CA GLY A 220 -6.31 4.95 -7.08
C GLY A 220 -5.52 3.93 -6.27
N VAL A 221 -4.27 3.65 -6.68
CA VAL A 221 -3.38 2.75 -5.95
C VAL A 221 -3.16 3.25 -4.52
N GLY A 222 -2.86 4.54 -4.33
CA GLY A 222 -2.71 5.12 -2.99
C GLY A 222 -3.94 4.92 -2.09
N VAL A 223 -5.15 5.15 -2.63
CA VAL A 223 -6.41 4.94 -1.89
C VAL A 223 -6.63 3.47 -1.55
N VAL A 224 -6.43 2.56 -2.51
CA VAL A 224 -6.56 1.11 -2.28
C VAL A 224 -5.60 0.65 -1.19
N LEU A 225 -4.35 1.10 -1.24
CA LEU A 225 -3.34 0.75 -0.23
C LEU A 225 -3.64 1.37 1.13
N ALA A 226 -4.17 2.61 1.18
CA ALA A 226 -4.62 3.21 2.43
C ALA A 226 -5.72 2.37 3.07
N LEU A 227 -6.78 2.04 2.32
CA LEU A 227 -7.87 1.20 2.81
C LEU A 227 -7.36 -0.17 3.25
N PHE A 228 -6.48 -0.79 2.46
CA PHE A 228 -5.83 -2.05 2.80
C PHE A 228 -5.08 -1.96 4.14
N PHE A 229 -4.24 -0.94 4.35
CA PHE A 229 -3.49 -0.79 5.60
C PHE A 229 -4.40 -0.51 6.79
N VAL A 230 -5.42 0.35 6.65
CA VAL A 230 -6.38 0.61 7.73
C VAL A 230 -7.15 -0.67 8.09
N SER A 231 -7.54 -1.47 7.10
CA SER A 231 -8.24 -2.74 7.33
C SER A 231 -7.37 -3.81 7.98
N ILE A 232 -6.17 -4.07 7.46
CA ILE A 232 -5.27 -5.11 8.00
C ILE A 232 -4.77 -4.77 9.41
N THR A 233 -4.74 -3.49 9.78
CA THR A 233 -4.37 -3.06 11.14
C THR A 233 -5.54 -3.05 12.13
N GLY A 234 -6.74 -3.46 11.70
CA GLY A 234 -7.94 -3.49 12.56
C GLY A 234 -8.60 -2.13 12.78
N TYR A 235 -8.07 -1.05 12.21
CA TYR A 235 -8.67 0.29 12.29
C TYR A 235 -9.92 0.43 11.39
N LEU A 236 -10.19 -0.54 10.52
CA LEU A 236 -11.42 -0.65 9.73
C LEU A 236 -11.82 -2.12 9.62
N SER A 237 -12.90 -2.52 10.29
CA SER A 237 -13.39 -3.91 10.30
C SER A 237 -14.88 -3.96 9.95
N PHE A 238 -15.26 -5.03 9.25
CA PHE A 238 -16.65 -5.38 8.93
C PHE A 238 -17.03 -6.74 9.51
N PHE A 239 -16.20 -7.29 10.39
CA PHE A 239 -16.35 -8.63 10.93
C PHE A 239 -16.94 -8.57 12.34
N PRO A 240 -17.84 -9.49 12.71
CA PRO A 240 -18.35 -9.60 14.06
C PRO A 240 -17.23 -10.12 14.97
N GLU A 241 -16.76 -9.26 15.88
CA GLU A 241 -15.77 -9.62 16.90
C GLU A 241 -16.45 -9.96 18.23
N GLU A 242 -15.84 -10.84 19.03
CA GLU A 242 -16.35 -11.16 20.36
C GLU A 242 -16.25 -9.92 21.28
N GLY A 243 -17.37 -9.51 21.86
CA GLY A 243 -17.45 -8.29 22.68
C GLY A 243 -17.82 -7.01 21.92
N PHE A 244 -18.23 -7.12 20.64
CA PHE A 244 -18.75 -5.99 19.88
C PHE A 244 -19.98 -5.35 20.58
N PRO A 245 -20.04 -4.01 20.72
CA PRO A 245 -21.12 -3.36 21.44
C PRO A 245 -22.48 -3.53 20.73
N GLU A 246 -23.53 -3.80 21.50
CA GLU A 246 -24.90 -3.96 20.99
C GLU A 246 -25.53 -2.62 20.56
N GLU A 247 -24.96 -1.50 21.00
CA GLU A 247 -25.39 -0.14 20.68
C GLU A 247 -24.31 0.64 19.92
N VAL A 248 -24.74 1.65 19.15
CA VAL A 248 -23.81 2.54 18.45
C VAL A 248 -22.95 3.27 19.48
N THR A 249 -21.65 2.98 19.45
CA THR A 249 -20.68 3.52 20.40
C THR A 249 -19.72 4.45 19.67
N VAL A 250 -19.59 5.68 20.15
CA VAL A 250 -18.62 6.66 19.67
C VAL A 250 -17.83 7.18 20.85
N VAL A 251 -16.55 6.86 20.90
CA VAL A 251 -15.67 7.16 22.03
C VAL A 251 -14.32 7.66 21.55
N VAL A 252 -13.66 8.47 22.37
CA VAL A 252 -12.30 8.95 22.09
C VAL A 252 -11.39 8.45 23.20
N LEU A 253 -10.46 7.56 22.85
CA LEU A 253 -9.50 6.98 23.80
C LEU A 253 -8.06 7.29 23.38
N PRO A 254 -7.14 7.50 24.34
CA PRO A 254 -5.72 7.57 24.04
C PRO A 254 -5.20 6.18 23.65
N ALA A 255 -4.70 6.04 22.42
CA ALA A 255 -4.04 4.84 21.95
C ALA A 255 -2.57 5.12 21.65
N ILE A 256 -1.67 4.24 22.09
CA ILE A 256 -0.26 4.33 21.75
C ILE A 256 -0.10 3.83 20.31
N TYR A 257 0.30 4.73 19.41
CA TYR A 257 0.54 4.39 18.02
C TYR A 257 1.76 5.12 17.51
N GLN A 258 2.81 4.36 17.17
CA GLN A 258 4.05 4.86 16.57
C GLN A 258 4.72 5.95 17.43
N LEU A 259 5.44 5.52 18.48
CA LEU A 259 6.23 6.31 19.45
C LEU A 259 5.46 7.09 20.52
N VAL A 260 4.23 7.53 20.23
CA VAL A 260 3.46 8.39 21.15
C VAL A 260 1.99 8.00 21.21
N SER A 261 1.32 8.52 22.24
CA SER A 261 -0.12 8.41 22.44
C SER A 261 -0.88 9.41 21.58
N TRP A 262 -1.92 8.94 20.92
CA TRP A 262 -2.79 9.76 20.09
C TRP A 262 -4.23 9.64 20.54
N PRO A 263 -5.02 10.72 20.48
CA PRO A 263 -6.46 10.60 20.60
C PRO A 263 -6.98 9.77 19.41
N THR A 264 -7.66 8.68 19.71
CA THR A 264 -8.24 7.77 18.72
C THR A 264 -9.74 7.81 18.85
N LEU A 265 -10.40 8.22 17.77
CA LEU A 265 -11.85 8.16 17.64
C LEU A 265 -12.24 6.76 17.22
N GLU A 266 -12.99 6.06 18.05
CA GLU A 266 -13.55 4.74 17.74
C GLU A 266 -15.05 4.87 17.52
N ILE A 267 -15.51 4.35 16.39
CA ILE A 267 -16.91 4.32 15.97
C ILE A 267 -17.26 2.86 15.74
N ALA A 268 -18.10 2.31 16.62
CA ALA A 268 -18.65 0.97 16.49
C ALA A 268 -20.14 1.06 16.19
N ILE A 269 -20.56 0.55 15.04
CA ILE A 269 -21.95 0.50 14.59
C ILE A 269 -22.35 -0.98 14.45
N PRO A 270 -23.22 -1.52 15.31
CA PRO A 270 -23.57 -2.95 15.29
C PRO A 270 -24.32 -3.37 14.02
N HIS A 271 -25.19 -2.51 13.51
CA HIS A 271 -25.96 -2.78 12.30
C HIS A 271 -25.97 -1.55 11.39
N LEU A 272 -25.25 -1.62 10.26
CA LEU A 272 -25.37 -0.60 9.23
C LEU A 272 -26.80 -0.55 8.67
N PRO A 273 -27.38 0.65 8.45
CA PRO A 273 -28.80 0.83 8.15
C PRO A 273 -29.28 0.18 6.85
N PHE A 274 -28.37 -0.20 5.94
CA PHE A 274 -28.71 -0.79 4.64
C PHE A 274 -28.23 -2.24 4.45
N ILE A 275 -27.30 -2.72 5.27
CA ILE A 275 -26.57 -3.98 5.00
C ILE A 275 -26.59 -4.91 6.21
N HIS A 276 -27.00 -4.45 7.40
CA HIS A 276 -27.05 -5.25 8.65
C HIS A 276 -25.71 -5.94 9.01
N ILE A 277 -24.58 -5.39 8.56
CA ILE A 277 -23.23 -5.86 8.90
C ILE A 277 -22.64 -4.96 9.99
N PRO A 278 -21.90 -5.52 10.99
CA PRO A 278 -21.18 -4.72 11.98
C PRO A 278 -20.08 -3.91 11.32
N PHE A 279 -19.92 -2.66 11.75
CA PHE A 279 -18.92 -1.74 11.21
C PHE A 279 -18.11 -1.13 12.35
N PHE A 280 -16.80 -1.27 12.27
CA PHE A 280 -15.86 -0.64 13.17
C PHE A 280 -14.91 0.26 12.40
N LEU A 281 -14.72 1.48 12.90
CA LEU A 281 -13.76 2.44 12.40
C LEU A 281 -13.04 3.10 13.56
N ALA A 282 -11.73 2.93 13.62
CA ALA A 282 -10.85 3.69 14.47
C ALA A 282 -10.05 4.70 13.63
N LEU A 283 -9.95 5.94 14.11
CA LEU A 283 -9.20 7.00 13.45
C LEU A 283 -8.29 7.69 14.46
N SER A 284 -6.97 7.61 14.24
CA SER A 284 -5.98 8.35 15.02
C SER A 284 -5.09 9.22 14.14
N PRO A 285 -4.64 10.41 14.61
CA PRO A 285 -3.71 11.23 13.85
C PRO A 285 -2.41 10.49 13.49
N GLY A 286 -1.86 9.68 14.41
CA GLY A 286 -0.65 8.89 14.17
C GLY A 286 -0.83 7.90 13.01
N GLN A 287 -1.96 7.19 12.98
CA GLN A 287 -2.33 6.28 11.89
C GLN A 287 -2.50 7.04 10.58
N VAL A 288 -3.23 8.16 10.57
CA VAL A 288 -3.40 8.99 9.37
C VAL A 288 -2.07 9.48 8.82
N ILE A 289 -1.13 9.87 9.68
CA ILE A 289 0.21 10.32 9.26
C ILE A 289 0.99 9.17 8.61
N VAL A 290 1.08 8.01 9.28
CA VAL A 290 1.90 6.89 8.80
C VAL A 290 1.30 6.22 7.57
N VAL A 291 0.01 5.85 7.64
CA VAL A 291 -0.71 5.23 6.52
C VAL A 291 -0.80 6.22 5.36
N GLY A 292 -1.14 7.48 5.64
CA GLY A 292 -1.22 8.53 4.62
C GLY A 292 0.12 8.75 3.92
N MET A 293 1.23 8.79 4.65
CA MET A 293 2.57 8.95 4.07
C MET A 293 2.97 7.74 3.21
N LEU A 294 2.80 6.50 3.70
CA LEU A 294 3.10 5.30 2.92
C LEU A 294 2.26 5.25 1.64
N SER A 295 0.94 5.41 1.78
CA SER A 295 0.02 5.36 0.64
C SER A 295 0.28 6.48 -0.36
N ALA A 296 0.66 7.68 0.10
CA ALA A 296 1.06 8.77 -0.79
C ALA A 296 2.36 8.45 -1.54
N LEU A 297 3.40 7.97 -0.84
CA LEU A 297 4.66 7.58 -1.48
C LEU A 297 4.47 6.43 -2.49
N ILE A 298 3.68 5.41 -2.13
CA ILE A 298 3.35 4.30 -3.02
C ILE A 298 2.56 4.80 -4.23
N GLY A 299 1.54 5.63 -4.01
CA GLY A 299 0.73 6.22 -5.07
C GLY A 299 1.54 7.10 -6.03
N LEU A 300 2.51 7.88 -5.52
CA LEU A 300 3.43 8.67 -6.34
C LEU A 300 4.36 7.79 -7.17
N ASN A 301 4.94 6.73 -6.59
CA ASN A 301 5.73 5.75 -7.34
C ASN A 301 4.89 5.07 -8.43
N ALA A 302 3.65 4.67 -8.11
CA ALA A 302 2.70 4.10 -9.07
C ALA A 302 2.36 5.07 -10.21
N ALA A 303 2.17 6.36 -9.91
CA ALA A 303 1.96 7.39 -10.94
C ALA A 303 3.16 7.53 -11.88
N LEU A 304 4.39 7.51 -11.34
CA LEU A 304 5.60 7.52 -12.15
C LEU A 304 5.63 6.31 -13.08
N ILE A 305 5.45 5.09 -12.56
CA ILE A 305 5.43 3.85 -13.36
C ILE A 305 4.38 3.93 -14.48
N ALA A 306 3.17 4.39 -14.14
CA ALA A 306 2.10 4.55 -15.12
C ALA A 306 2.45 5.57 -16.21
N ARG A 307 3.15 6.66 -15.87
CA ARG A 307 3.61 7.63 -16.86
C ARG A 307 4.70 7.03 -17.75
N HIS A 308 5.64 6.26 -17.21
CA HIS A 308 6.71 5.63 -18.00
C HIS A 308 6.12 4.62 -18.99
N TRP A 309 5.17 3.79 -18.55
CA TRP A 309 4.45 2.87 -19.45
C TRP A 309 3.67 3.57 -20.56
N ARG A 310 3.29 4.83 -20.38
CA ARG A 310 2.51 5.59 -21.38
C ARG A 310 3.37 6.41 -22.34
N VAL A 311 4.61 6.70 -21.96
CA VAL A 311 5.53 7.59 -22.70
C VAL A 311 6.60 6.76 -23.42
N GLU A 312 6.41 5.44 -23.56
CA GLU A 312 7.36 4.44 -24.05
C GLU A 312 7.86 4.68 -25.51
N GLU A 313 8.58 5.78 -25.73
CA GLU A 313 9.53 6.02 -26.80
C GLU A 313 10.93 5.59 -26.29
N ARG A 314 11.38 4.41 -26.74
CA ARG A 314 12.80 4.05 -26.93
C ARG A 314 13.79 4.13 -25.74
N ALA A 315 13.40 3.84 -24.50
CA ALA A 315 14.37 3.56 -23.43
C ALA A 315 14.36 2.07 -23.06
N GLY A 316 15.44 1.37 -23.42
CA GLY A 316 15.55 -0.09 -23.36
C GLY A 316 15.53 -0.68 -21.94
N MET A 317 14.69 -1.72 -21.78
CA MET A 317 14.85 -2.98 -21.02
C MET A 317 15.42 -3.02 -19.58
N THR A 318 15.88 -1.93 -18.98
CA THR A 318 16.55 -1.94 -17.65
C THR A 318 15.66 -1.49 -16.49
N GLU A 319 14.45 -1.00 -16.75
CA GLU A 319 13.53 -0.45 -15.73
C GLU A 319 12.52 -1.47 -15.16
N GLY A 320 12.48 -2.68 -15.72
CA GLY A 320 11.47 -3.70 -15.37
C GLY A 320 11.53 -4.23 -13.93
N THR A 321 12.64 -4.04 -13.21
CA THR A 321 12.84 -4.52 -11.83
C THR A 321 12.45 -3.49 -10.77
N ALA A 322 12.62 -2.19 -11.03
CA ALA A 322 12.29 -1.12 -10.09
C ALA A 322 10.77 -1.00 -9.85
N GLY A 323 9.97 -1.16 -10.91
CA GLY A 323 8.50 -1.14 -10.81
C GLY A 323 7.92 -2.35 -10.07
N SER A 324 8.49 -3.55 -10.28
CA SER A 324 8.10 -4.76 -9.56
C SER A 324 8.52 -4.74 -8.09
N ALA A 325 9.69 -4.19 -7.78
CA ALA A 325 10.15 -3.99 -6.40
C ALA A 325 9.30 -2.96 -5.63
N ALA A 326 8.76 -1.93 -6.31
CA ALA A 326 7.84 -0.98 -5.68
C ALA A 326 6.47 -1.60 -5.35
N ILE A 327 5.98 -2.54 -6.18
CA ILE A 327 4.70 -3.25 -5.96
C ILE A 327 4.84 -4.35 -4.89
N VAL A 328 5.96 -5.07 -4.86
CA VAL A 328 6.26 -6.05 -3.78
C VAL A 328 6.66 -5.34 -2.48
N GLY A 329 7.24 -4.15 -2.58
CA GLY A 329 7.65 -3.29 -1.47
C GLY A 329 6.48 -2.77 -0.61
N THR A 330 5.24 -2.77 -1.11
CA THR A 330 4.09 -2.24 -0.35
C THR A 330 3.73 -3.12 0.84
N CYS A 331 4.04 -4.42 0.78
CA CYS A 331 3.77 -5.36 1.87
C CYS A 331 4.90 -5.42 2.91
N THR A 332 6.01 -4.70 2.71
CA THR A 332 7.17 -4.73 3.62
C THR A 332 7.13 -3.68 4.73
N CYS A 333 6.07 -2.86 4.83
CA CYS A 333 5.98 -1.82 5.87
C CYS A 333 5.72 -2.31 7.30
N GLY A 334 5.80 -3.60 7.60
CA GLY A 334 5.51 -4.17 8.93
C GLY A 334 4.02 -4.12 9.36
N CYS A 335 3.28 -3.16 8.80
CA CYS A 335 1.83 -3.01 8.75
C CYS A 335 1.03 -4.29 8.39
N CYS A 336 1.66 -5.23 7.67
CA CYS A 336 1.07 -6.52 7.25
C CYS A 336 1.45 -7.68 8.19
N GLY A 337 2.06 -7.41 9.34
CA GLY A 337 2.52 -8.44 10.29
C GLY A 337 1.51 -9.56 10.57
N PRO A 338 0.26 -9.24 10.97
CA PRO A 338 -0.80 -10.22 11.17
C PRO A 338 -1.08 -11.06 9.91
N LEU A 339 -1.16 -10.41 8.74
CA LEU A 339 -1.38 -11.06 7.44
C LEU A 339 -0.24 -12.00 7.05
N VAL A 340 1.02 -11.56 7.21
CA VAL A 340 2.20 -12.39 6.93
C VAL A 340 2.26 -13.57 7.88
N ALA A 341 1.92 -13.38 9.15
CA ALA A 341 1.85 -14.46 10.13
C ALA A 341 0.76 -15.47 9.76
N LYS A 342 -0.46 -15.04 9.40
CA LYS A 342 -1.54 -15.93 8.96
C LYS A 342 -1.19 -16.68 7.67
N ILE A 343 -0.51 -16.04 6.71
CA ILE A 343 0.05 -16.72 5.53
C ILE A 343 1.12 -17.74 5.92
N ALA A 344 2.00 -17.41 6.87
CA ALA A 344 3.02 -18.34 7.36
C ALA A 344 2.40 -19.53 8.10
N VAL A 345 1.31 -19.34 8.87
CA VAL A 345 0.55 -20.44 9.48
C VAL A 345 0.02 -21.36 8.38
N LEU A 346 -0.60 -20.77 7.35
CA LEU A 346 -1.20 -21.53 6.25
C LEU A 346 -0.17 -22.28 5.40
N ALA A 347 1.01 -21.69 5.15
CA ALA A 347 2.01 -22.25 4.25
C ALA A 347 3.04 -23.16 4.94
N ALA A 348 3.44 -22.82 6.16
CA ALA A 348 4.59 -23.41 6.86
C ALA A 348 4.24 -23.95 8.25
N GLY A 349 3.00 -23.75 8.71
CA GLY A 349 2.50 -24.22 10.00
C GLY A 349 2.75 -23.23 11.16
N PRO A 350 2.07 -23.42 12.31
CA PRO A 350 2.12 -22.50 13.44
C PRO A 350 3.51 -22.29 14.05
N SER A 351 4.40 -23.27 13.95
CA SER A 351 5.75 -23.24 14.54
C SER A 351 6.69 -22.22 13.87
N ILE A 352 6.50 -21.94 12.57
CA ILE A 352 7.27 -20.93 11.82
C ILE A 352 6.58 -19.56 11.89
N ALA A 353 5.26 -19.55 12.03
CA ALA A 353 4.46 -18.34 12.06
C ALA A 353 4.50 -17.59 13.41
N ALA A 354 4.65 -18.29 14.53
CA ALA A 354 4.70 -17.67 15.86
C ALA A 354 5.85 -16.65 16.00
N PRO A 355 7.10 -16.96 15.60
CA PRO A 355 8.19 -15.99 15.55
C PRO A 355 7.88 -14.77 14.68
N LEU A 356 7.32 -14.98 13.49
CA LEU A 356 7.01 -13.91 12.54
C LEU A 356 5.91 -12.99 13.08
N TYR A 357 4.88 -13.56 13.70
CA TYR A 357 3.81 -12.80 14.34
C TYR A 357 4.38 -11.84 15.40
N TRP A 358 5.18 -12.33 16.35
CA TRP A 358 5.74 -11.49 17.41
C TRP A 358 6.70 -10.40 16.92
N VAL A 359 7.43 -10.66 15.83
CA VAL A 359 8.35 -9.68 15.23
C VAL A 359 7.63 -8.43 14.73
N PHE A 360 6.39 -8.58 14.23
CA PHE A 360 5.64 -7.50 13.60
C PHE A 360 4.44 -6.98 14.41
N VAL A 361 3.82 -7.82 15.24
CA VAL A 361 2.65 -7.45 16.06
C VAL A 361 3.03 -6.62 17.26
N ASP A 362 4.21 -6.86 17.84
CA ASP A 362 4.70 -6.03 18.92
C ASP A 362 5.16 -4.68 18.35
N SER A 363 4.37 -3.63 18.53
CA SER A 363 4.70 -2.27 18.07
C SER A 363 5.93 -1.69 18.77
N ALA A 364 6.35 -2.26 19.90
CA ALA A 364 7.61 -1.93 20.56
C ALA A 364 8.81 -2.70 19.98
N SER A 365 8.58 -3.66 19.07
CA SER A 365 9.64 -4.42 18.40
C SER A 365 10.53 -3.49 17.56
N PRO A 366 11.86 -3.50 17.79
CA PRO A 366 12.79 -2.73 16.97
C PRO A 366 12.75 -3.13 15.50
N LEU A 367 12.40 -4.39 15.20
CA LEU A 367 12.29 -4.86 13.82
C LEU A 367 11.10 -4.21 13.12
N SER A 368 9.95 -4.13 13.77
CA SER A 368 8.76 -3.44 13.23
C SER A 368 9.08 -1.97 12.92
N ALA A 369 9.74 -1.27 13.86
CA ALA A 369 10.18 0.10 13.67
C ALA A 369 11.17 0.25 12.49
N VAL A 370 12.17 -0.63 12.40
CA VAL A 370 13.15 -0.65 11.28
C VAL A 370 12.46 -0.91 9.94
N PHE A 371 11.45 -1.79 9.89
CA PHE A 371 10.71 -2.06 8.66
C PHE A 371 9.89 -0.85 8.21
N ILE A 372 9.15 -0.20 9.11
CA ILE A 372 8.36 1.01 8.81
C ILE A 372 9.28 2.12 8.28
N VAL A 373 10.33 2.43 9.03
CA VAL A 373 11.35 3.43 8.68
C VAL A 373 12.03 3.07 7.36
N GLY A 374 12.41 1.80 7.19
CA GLY A 374 13.00 1.26 5.98
C GLY A 374 12.10 1.46 4.77
N SER A 375 10.79 1.22 4.90
CA SER A 375 9.81 1.49 3.84
C SER A 375 9.73 2.97 3.48
N PHE A 376 9.71 3.89 4.45
CA PHE A 376 9.72 5.33 4.15
C PHE A 376 10.94 5.72 3.34
N VAL A 377 12.13 5.26 3.75
CA VAL A 377 13.39 5.55 3.06
C VAL A 377 13.42 4.90 1.69
N LEU A 378 12.99 3.64 1.57
CA LEU A 378 12.99 2.89 0.32
C LEU A 378 12.04 3.51 -0.70
N PHE A 379 10.81 3.86 -0.32
CA PHE A 379 9.87 4.46 -1.26
C PHE A 379 10.26 5.89 -1.64
N THR A 380 10.80 6.66 -0.70
CA THR A 380 11.33 8.00 -0.97
C THR A 380 12.54 7.92 -1.90
N GLY A 381 13.47 6.99 -1.63
CA GLY A 381 14.67 6.76 -2.42
C GLY A 381 14.34 6.24 -3.82
N SER A 382 13.42 5.29 -3.95
CA SER A 382 12.94 4.77 -5.23
C SER A 382 12.32 5.88 -6.10
N LEU A 383 11.52 6.76 -5.49
CA LEU A 383 10.92 7.90 -6.17
C LEU A 383 11.98 8.86 -6.71
N ILE A 384 12.97 9.22 -5.87
CA ILE A 384 14.05 10.12 -6.26
C ILE A 384 14.93 9.48 -7.34
N TYR A 385 15.29 8.20 -7.17
CA TYR A 385 16.12 7.45 -8.09
C TYR A 385 15.46 7.37 -9.48
N SER A 386 14.19 7.00 -9.53
CA SER A 386 13.43 6.92 -10.79
C SER A 386 13.38 8.27 -11.53
N VAL A 387 13.23 9.37 -10.78
CA VAL A 387 13.26 10.71 -11.36
C VAL A 387 14.65 11.12 -11.86
N GLN A 388 15.72 10.74 -11.16
CA GLN A 388 17.09 11.04 -11.57
C GLN A 388 17.49 10.25 -12.82
N ALA A 389 17.14 8.97 -12.87
CA ALA A 389 17.38 8.13 -14.04
C ALA A 389 16.71 8.72 -15.30
N ALA A 390 15.46 9.16 -15.19
CA ALA A 390 14.73 9.80 -16.28
C ALA A 390 15.31 11.17 -16.74
N ARG A 391 16.16 11.82 -15.93
CA ARG A 391 16.84 13.08 -16.30
C ARG A 391 18.20 12.88 -16.98
N GLN A 392 18.78 11.68 -16.93
CA GLN A 392 20.09 11.38 -17.50
C GLN A 392 20.14 10.71 -18.91
N PRO A 393 19.09 10.67 -19.76
CA PRO A 393 19.26 10.12 -21.11
C PRO A 393 20.23 10.94 -22.00
N ASP A 394 20.33 12.25 -21.77
CA ASP A 394 21.09 13.16 -22.66
C ASP A 394 22.62 13.12 -22.48
N GLN A 395 23.15 12.53 -21.40
CA GLN A 395 24.60 12.43 -21.20
C GLN A 395 25.23 11.22 -21.92
N SER A 396 24.46 10.15 -22.19
CA SER A 396 24.96 8.98 -22.92
C SER A 396 25.00 9.19 -24.43
N ALA A 397 24.27 10.17 -24.97
CA ALA A 397 24.31 10.53 -26.39
C ALA A 397 25.47 11.47 -26.76
N ALA A 398 26.18 12.04 -25.78
CA ALA A 398 27.25 13.02 -25.99
C ALA A 398 28.67 12.42 -25.97
N ILE A 399 28.82 11.09 -25.81
CA ILE A 399 30.13 10.42 -25.75
C ILE A 399 30.21 9.33 -26.83
N ILE A 400 30.07 9.74 -28.09
CA ILE A 400 30.76 9.09 -29.21
C ILE A 400 31.25 10.24 -30.11
N PRO A 401 32.47 10.78 -29.90
CA PRO A 401 33.15 11.46 -30.99
C PRO A 401 33.42 10.40 -32.06
N ALA A 402 32.88 10.62 -33.25
CA ALA A 402 33.32 9.89 -34.43
C ALA A 402 34.77 10.29 -34.70
N ASP A 403 35.67 9.31 -34.59
CA ASP A 403 36.91 9.23 -35.37
C ASP A 403 37.14 7.75 -35.72
#